data_AF-A0A4W3H1B7-F1
#
_entry.id   AF-A0A4W3H1B7-F1
#
_cell.length_a   1.000
_cell.length_b   1.000
_cell.length_c   1.000
_cell.angle_alpha   90.00
_cell.angle_beta   90.00
_cell.angle_gamma   90.00
#
_symmetry.space_group_name_H-M   'P 1'
#
loop_
_entity.id
_entity.type
_entity.pdbx_description
1 polymer ?
#
loop_
_entity_poly.entity_id
_entity_poly.type
_entity_poly.pdbx_seq_one_letter_code
_entity_poly.pdbx_strand_id
1 'polypeptide(L)'
;MVLRHWLPGADGVVAHWNFDHLAGNGGWLEEGCQITHTEINITTVSCHHFSNIAVLKKISSVPDPPEVNKEVLHPVIYTCTAVLLLCLFTTIITYILKHNTIRISRKSWHMLLNLCFHIAMTCAVFAGGINRTRHGVICQVIGIVLHYSSLSTLLWIGVMARVIYKEATQRGQRLQDTDPTQLPQRPMLR
;
A
#
# COMPACT_ATOMS: atom_id res chain seq x y z
N MET A 1 -7.20 3.15 -38.14
CA MET A 1 -7.06 3.88 -36.86
C MET A 1 -5.60 4.29 -36.68
N VAL A 2 -5.34 5.46 -36.07
CA VAL A 2 -3.98 6.00 -35.90
C VAL A 2 -3.63 5.98 -34.40
N LEU A 3 -2.59 5.23 -34.02
CA LEU A 3 -2.09 5.16 -32.65
C LEU A 3 -0.77 5.93 -32.54
N ARG A 4 -0.69 6.86 -31.58
CA ARG A 4 0.56 7.56 -31.25
C ARG A 4 1.30 6.77 -30.16
N HIS A 5 2.60 6.62 -30.34
CA HIS A 5 3.47 5.95 -29.36
C HIS A 5 4.57 6.90 -28.91
N TRP A 6 4.93 6.82 -27.62
CA TRP A 6 5.86 7.74 -26.97
C TRP A 6 7.32 7.26 -26.99
N LEU A 7 7.56 5.99 -27.36
CA LEU A 7 8.89 5.42 -27.45
C LEU A 7 9.10 4.67 -28.78
N PRO A 8 10.26 4.87 -29.46
CA PRO A 8 10.69 4.03 -30.56
C PRO A 8 11.05 2.64 -30.02
N GLY A 9 10.11 1.71 -30.10
CA GLY A 9 10.33 0.29 -29.86
C GLY A 9 10.27 -0.45 -31.20
N ALA A 10 11.23 -1.34 -31.44
CA ALA A 10 11.22 -2.25 -32.57
C ALA A 10 10.11 -3.31 -32.38
N ASP A 11 9.50 -3.74 -33.49
CA ASP A 11 8.55 -4.86 -33.59
C ASP A 11 7.32 -4.75 -32.67
N GLY A 12 6.47 -3.75 -32.95
CA GLY A 12 5.12 -3.69 -32.41
C GLY A 12 4.19 -4.68 -33.11
N VAL A 13 3.48 -5.51 -32.34
CA VAL A 13 2.38 -6.33 -32.82
C VAL A 13 1.06 -5.68 -32.42
N VAL A 14 0.09 -5.66 -33.32
CA VAL A 14 -1.25 -5.14 -33.01
C VAL A 14 -2.06 -6.28 -32.41
N ALA A 15 -2.65 -6.03 -31.24
CA ALA A 15 -3.60 -6.95 -30.65
C ALA A 15 -4.89 -6.24 -30.33
N HIS A 16 -5.98 -7.00 -30.37
CA HIS A 16 -7.28 -6.57 -29.87
C HIS A 16 -7.64 -7.35 -28.60
N TRP A 17 -8.39 -6.70 -27.72
CA TRP A 17 -8.93 -7.35 -26.54
C TRP A 17 -10.18 -8.16 -26.91
N ASN A 18 -10.22 -9.42 -26.52
CA ASN A 18 -11.39 -10.28 -26.63
C ASN A 18 -11.84 -10.69 -25.23
N PHE A 19 -13.11 -10.45 -24.91
CA PHE A 19 -13.69 -10.74 -23.60
C PHE A 19 -13.96 -12.25 -23.38
N ASP A 20 -14.16 -13.01 -24.46
CA ASP A 20 -14.50 -14.44 -24.39
C ASP A 20 -13.25 -15.35 -24.33
N HIS A 21 -12.06 -14.77 -24.48
CA HIS A 21 -10.80 -15.50 -24.40
C HIS A 21 -10.52 -16.00 -22.97
N LEU A 22 -9.79 -17.11 -22.82
CA LEU A 22 -9.46 -17.74 -21.53
C LEU A 22 -10.71 -18.00 -20.65
N ALA A 23 -11.71 -18.68 -21.21
CA ALA A 23 -12.95 -19.05 -20.50
C ALA A 23 -13.70 -17.87 -19.87
N GLY A 24 -13.69 -16.71 -20.54
CA GLY A 24 -14.37 -15.49 -20.09
C GLY A 24 -13.53 -14.54 -19.22
N ASN A 25 -12.24 -14.85 -19.02
CA ASN A 25 -11.33 -13.95 -18.29
C ASN A 25 -10.76 -12.81 -19.17
N GLY A 26 -10.98 -12.88 -20.48
CA GLY A 26 -10.49 -11.92 -21.46
C GLY A 26 -9.01 -12.09 -21.79
N GLY A 27 -8.61 -11.66 -22.98
CA GLY A 27 -7.23 -11.77 -23.44
C GLY A 27 -6.91 -10.94 -24.68
N TRP A 28 -5.63 -10.64 -24.87
CA TRP A 28 -5.11 -10.00 -26.06
C TRP A 28 -4.87 -11.04 -27.16
N LEU A 29 -5.46 -10.83 -28.33
CA LEU A 29 -5.30 -11.66 -29.52
C LEU A 29 -4.72 -10.82 -30.66
N GLU A 30 -3.76 -11.38 -31.39
CA GLU A 30 -3.07 -10.72 -32.52
C GLU A 30 -3.83 -10.86 -33.85
N GLU A 31 -4.89 -11.67 -33.88
CA GLU A 31 -5.66 -11.98 -35.09
C GLU A 31 -6.63 -10.86 -35.49
N GLY A 32 -6.78 -10.61 -36.80
CA GLY A 32 -7.81 -9.72 -37.34
C GLY A 32 -7.45 -8.23 -37.45
N CYS A 33 -6.24 -7.85 -37.04
CA CYS A 33 -5.69 -6.50 -37.19
C CYS A 33 -4.32 -6.52 -37.86
N GLN A 34 -4.10 -5.63 -38.83
CA GLN A 34 -2.82 -5.51 -39.54
C GLN A 34 -2.28 -4.08 -39.45
N ILE A 35 -0.96 -3.98 -39.33
CA ILE A 35 -0.26 -2.69 -39.39
C ILE A 35 -0.14 -2.31 -40.86
N THR A 36 -0.76 -1.20 -41.23
CA THR A 36 -0.73 -0.70 -42.62
C THR A 36 0.41 0.30 -42.80
N HIS A 37 0.73 1.10 -41.79
CA HIS A 37 1.78 2.11 -41.87
C HIS A 37 2.45 2.32 -40.52
N THR A 38 3.78 2.39 -40.50
CA THR A 38 4.56 2.67 -39.29
C THR A 38 5.50 3.83 -39.55
N GLU A 39 5.29 4.92 -38.83
CA GLU A 39 6.19 6.06 -38.71
C GLU A 39 6.80 6.12 -37.30
N ILE A 40 7.80 6.99 -37.16
CA ILE A 40 8.61 7.18 -35.94
C ILE A 40 7.75 7.41 -34.68
N ASN A 41 6.60 8.07 -34.80
CA ASN A 41 5.71 8.38 -33.66
C ASN A 41 4.26 7.90 -33.86
N ILE A 42 3.97 7.29 -35.01
CA ILE A 42 2.60 7.00 -35.43
C ILE A 42 2.55 5.60 -36.04
N THR A 43 1.64 4.76 -35.56
CA THR A 43 1.33 3.47 -36.17
C THR A 43 -0.13 3.48 -36.62
N THR A 44 -0.34 3.29 -37.92
CA THR A 44 -1.67 3.18 -38.51
C THR A 44 -2.01 1.71 -38.66
N VAL A 45 -3.15 1.33 -38.09
CA VAL A 45 -3.65 -0.05 -38.06
C VAL A 45 -5.00 -0.13 -38.76
N SER A 46 -5.20 -1.22 -39.50
CA SER A 46 -6.47 -1.59 -40.13
C SER A 46 -7.01 -2.85 -39.45
N CYS A 47 -8.25 -2.79 -38.98
CA CYS A 47 -8.93 -3.89 -38.31
C CYS A 47 -10.34 -4.00 -38.87
N HIS A 48 -10.84 -5.23 -39.00
CA HIS A 48 -12.19 -5.50 -39.51
C HIS A 48 -13.29 -5.42 -38.44
N HIS A 49 -12.94 -5.26 -37.16
CA HIS A 49 -13.86 -5.24 -36.02
C HIS A 49 -13.59 -4.04 -35.11
N PHE A 50 -14.65 -3.54 -34.47
CA PHE A 50 -14.57 -2.46 -33.47
C PHE A 50 -14.36 -3.08 -32.07
N SER A 51 -13.13 -3.04 -31.56
CA SER A 51 -12.77 -3.52 -30.22
C SER A 51 -11.71 -2.62 -29.57
N ASN A 52 -11.34 -2.89 -28.30
CA ASN A 52 -10.19 -2.25 -27.66
C ASN A 52 -8.91 -2.75 -28.32
N ILE A 53 -8.21 -1.87 -29.03
CA ILE A 53 -7.00 -2.19 -29.79
C ILE A 53 -5.79 -1.60 -29.07
N ALA A 54 -4.72 -2.39 -28.94
CA ALA A 54 -3.44 -1.97 -28.41
C ALA A 54 -2.30 -2.41 -29.32
N VAL A 55 -1.22 -1.63 -29.34
CA VAL A 55 0.05 -2.04 -29.97
C VAL A 55 0.95 -2.59 -28.89
N LEU A 56 1.13 -3.91 -28.85
CA LEU A 56 2.05 -4.58 -27.96
C LEU A 56 3.43 -4.51 -28.59
N LYS A 57 4.27 -3.64 -28.07
CA LYS A 57 5.69 -3.63 -28.46
C LYS A 57 6.45 -4.59 -27.56
N LYS A 58 7.12 -5.56 -28.17
CA LYS A 58 8.14 -6.32 -27.45
C LYS A 58 9.31 -5.38 -27.22
N ILE A 59 9.46 -4.93 -25.99
CA ILE A 59 10.61 -4.16 -25.56
C ILE A 59 11.81 -5.14 -25.50
N SER A 60 12.36 -5.48 -26.67
CA SER A 60 13.53 -6.39 -26.76
C SER A 60 14.83 -5.69 -26.35
N SER A 61 14.80 -4.38 -26.17
CA SER A 61 15.89 -3.58 -25.61
C SER A 61 15.35 -2.17 -25.34
N VAL A 62 14.58 -1.99 -24.26
CA VAL A 62 14.75 -0.72 -23.56
C VAL A 62 16.19 -0.80 -23.07
N PRO A 63 17.12 0.09 -23.47
CA PRO A 63 18.35 0.23 -22.69
C PRO A 63 17.86 0.40 -21.26
N ASP A 64 18.21 -0.53 -20.37
CA ASP A 64 17.65 -0.59 -19.03
C ASP A 64 17.46 0.84 -18.50
N PRO A 65 16.26 1.23 -18.01
CA PRO A 65 16.23 2.42 -17.18
C PRO A 65 17.34 2.19 -16.15
N PRO A 66 18.30 3.13 -16.01
CA PRO A 66 19.65 2.83 -15.54
C PRO A 66 19.57 1.81 -14.41
N GLU A 67 20.33 0.71 -14.52
CA GLU A 67 20.28 -0.50 -13.66
C GLU A 67 20.21 -0.22 -12.14
N VAL A 68 20.41 1.03 -11.74
CA VAL A 68 20.06 1.70 -10.48
C VAL A 68 18.74 1.27 -9.84
N ASN A 69 17.67 0.86 -10.56
CA ASN A 69 16.34 0.74 -9.90
C ASN A 69 15.88 -0.68 -9.53
N LYS A 70 16.34 -1.73 -10.22
CA LYS A 70 15.90 -3.10 -9.89
C LYS A 70 16.74 -3.71 -8.77
N GLU A 71 18.05 -3.43 -8.78
CA GLU A 71 18.96 -3.90 -7.73
C GLU A 71 18.88 -3.10 -6.45
N VAL A 72 18.47 -1.82 -6.46
CA VAL A 72 18.37 -1.00 -5.24
C VAL A 72 17.06 -1.22 -4.50
N LEU A 73 15.96 -1.48 -5.21
CA LEU A 73 14.65 -1.63 -4.58
C LEU A 73 14.57 -2.85 -3.65
N HIS A 74 15.20 -3.97 -4.04
CA HIS A 74 15.30 -5.17 -3.19
C HIS A 74 16.02 -4.92 -1.85
N PRO A 75 17.27 -4.43 -1.81
CA PRO A 75 17.99 -4.16 -0.58
C PRO A 75 17.34 -3.07 0.26
N VAL A 76 16.77 -2.02 -0.34
CA VAL A 76 16.04 -0.99 0.42
C VAL A 76 14.84 -1.62 1.14
N ILE A 77 14.05 -2.46 0.47
CA ILE A 77 12.91 -3.13 1.09
C ILE A 77 13.35 -4.04 2.24
N TYR A 78 14.39 -4.86 2.05
CA TYR A 78 14.87 -5.75 3.11
C TYR A 78 15.48 -4.99 4.29
N THR A 79 16.26 -3.94 4.03
CA THR A 79 16.86 -3.11 5.09
C THR A 79 15.79 -2.34 5.86
N CYS A 80 14.82 -1.71 5.18
CA CYS A 80 13.68 -1.07 5.82
C CYS A 80 12.89 -2.07 6.67
N THR A 81 12.66 -3.29 6.16
CA THR A 81 11.94 -4.34 6.90
C THR A 81 12.72 -4.76 8.16
N ALA A 82 14.03 -4.95 8.07
CA ALA A 82 14.87 -5.30 9.21
C ALA A 82 14.88 -4.19 10.28
N VAL A 83 15.04 -2.93 9.86
CA VAL A 83 15.01 -1.77 10.76
C VAL A 83 13.65 -1.65 11.45
N LEU A 84 12.55 -1.84 10.71
CA LEU A 84 11.19 -1.84 11.28
C LEU A 84 11.03 -2.95 12.32
N LEU A 85 11.47 -4.17 12.04
CA LEU A 85 11.40 -5.29 12.98
C LEU A 85 12.21 -5.02 14.26
N LEU A 86 13.42 -4.46 14.12
CA LEU A 86 14.24 -4.07 15.28
C LEU A 86 13.56 -3.00 16.12
N CYS A 87 12.98 -1.98 15.49
CA CYS A 87 12.24 -0.92 16.16
C CYS A 87 11.00 -1.46 16.92
N LEU A 88 10.27 -2.38 16.31
CA LEU A 88 9.14 -3.05 16.97
C LEU A 88 9.60 -3.86 18.17
N PHE A 89 10.71 -4.59 18.04
CA PHE A 89 11.28 -5.40 19.12
C PHE A 89 11.74 -4.53 20.31
N THR A 90 12.46 -3.43 20.04
CA THR A 90 12.87 -2.48 21.09
C THR A 90 11.67 -1.81 21.74
N THR A 91 10.61 -1.52 20.98
CA THR A 91 9.36 -0.97 21.52
C THR A 91 8.70 -1.96 22.47
N ILE A 92 8.54 -3.23 22.08
CA ILE A 92 7.99 -4.29 22.94
C ILE A 92 8.80 -4.41 24.23
N ILE A 93 10.14 -4.53 24.12
CA ILE A 93 11.02 -4.69 25.28
C ILE A 93 10.89 -3.49 26.22
N THR A 94 10.99 -2.29 25.67
CA THR A 94 10.87 -1.06 26.47
C THR A 94 9.55 -1.03 27.20
N TYR A 95 8.47 -1.43 26.54
CA TYR A 95 7.14 -1.46 27.12
C TYR A 95 6.98 -2.51 28.24
N ILE A 96 7.60 -3.68 28.09
CA ILE A 96 7.64 -4.72 29.13
C ILE A 96 8.45 -4.25 30.34
N LEU A 97 9.65 -3.70 30.13
CA LEU A 97 10.56 -3.27 31.20
C LEU A 97 10.04 -2.03 31.94
N LYS A 98 9.42 -1.09 31.21
CA LYS A 98 8.83 0.14 31.76
C LYS A 98 7.36 -0.03 32.16
N HIS A 99 6.83 -1.25 32.16
CA HIS A 99 5.43 -1.55 32.52
C HIS A 99 5.03 -0.95 33.88
N ASN A 100 5.97 -0.88 34.83
CA ASN A 100 5.70 -0.34 36.16
C ASN A 100 5.70 1.21 36.22
N THR A 101 6.43 1.88 35.32
CA THR A 101 6.52 3.35 35.26
C THR A 101 5.39 3.94 34.41
N ILE A 102 4.98 3.22 33.37
CA ILE A 102 3.92 3.64 32.46
C ILE A 102 2.63 2.98 32.95
N ARG A 103 1.89 3.69 33.81
CA ARG A 103 0.62 3.26 34.40
C ARG A 103 -0.49 3.17 33.35
N ILE A 104 -0.33 2.25 32.40
CA ILE A 104 -1.27 1.99 31.32
C ILE A 104 -2.19 0.84 31.71
N SER A 105 -3.49 1.02 31.43
CA SER A 105 -4.53 -0.01 31.54
C SER A 105 -4.15 -1.28 30.76
N ARG A 106 -4.43 -2.48 31.33
CA ARG A 106 -4.31 -3.77 30.62
C ARG A 106 -4.88 -3.73 29.21
N LYS A 107 -5.96 -2.97 28.99
CA LYS A 107 -6.57 -2.84 27.67
C LYS A 107 -5.57 -2.30 26.65
N SER A 108 -4.87 -1.20 26.94
CA SER A 108 -3.91 -0.63 25.98
C SER A 108 -2.65 -1.48 25.81
N TRP A 109 -2.28 -2.30 26.81
CA TRP A 109 -1.23 -3.31 26.65
C TRP A 109 -1.60 -4.35 25.57
N HIS A 110 -2.82 -4.90 25.65
CA HIS A 110 -3.31 -5.83 24.62
C HIS A 110 -3.40 -5.16 23.25
N MET A 111 -3.85 -3.90 23.17
CA MET A 111 -3.92 -3.17 21.89
C MET A 111 -2.55 -2.99 21.24
N LEU A 112 -1.54 -2.58 22.03
CA LEU A 112 -0.19 -2.34 21.52
C LEU A 112 0.46 -3.64 21.02
N LEU A 113 0.30 -4.74 21.75
CA LEU A 113 0.82 -6.04 21.32
C LEU A 113 0.14 -6.53 20.04
N ASN A 114 -1.19 -6.40 19.94
CA ASN A 114 -1.90 -6.76 18.72
C ASN A 114 -1.46 -5.92 17.53
N LEU A 115 -1.29 -4.61 17.72
CA LEU A 115 -0.75 -3.72 16.68
C LEU A 115 0.64 -4.18 16.24
N CYS A 116 1.55 -4.39 17.19
CA CYS A 116 2.92 -4.79 16.90
C CYS A 116 2.97 -6.14 16.17
N PHE A 117 2.12 -7.08 16.57
CA PHE A 117 1.96 -8.38 15.92
C PHE A 117 1.51 -8.23 14.46
N HIS A 118 0.48 -7.42 14.18
CA HIS A 118 0.01 -7.21 12.82
C HIS A 118 1.04 -6.51 11.93
N ILE A 119 1.82 -5.56 12.46
CA ILE A 119 2.90 -4.92 11.71
C ILE A 119 4.01 -5.93 11.41
N ALA A 120 4.45 -6.71 12.41
CA ALA A 120 5.47 -7.73 12.22
C ALA A 120 5.04 -8.80 11.19
N MET A 121 3.78 -9.24 11.26
CA MET A 121 3.20 -10.17 10.28
C MET A 121 3.22 -9.59 8.86
N THR A 122 2.83 -8.32 8.72
CA THR A 122 2.86 -7.61 7.43
C THR A 122 4.28 -7.56 6.87
N CYS A 123 5.26 -7.18 7.69
CA CYS A 123 6.67 -7.13 7.33
C CYS A 123 7.23 -8.49 6.90
N ALA A 124 6.95 -9.55 7.65
CA ALA A 124 7.41 -10.91 7.35
C ALA A 124 6.81 -11.45 6.04
N VAL A 125 5.49 -11.25 5.85
CA VAL A 125 4.76 -11.69 4.66
C VAL A 125 5.20 -10.90 3.43
N PHE A 126 5.47 -9.60 3.58
CA PHE A 126 5.99 -8.78 2.49
C PHE A 126 7.40 -9.21 2.07
N ALA A 127 8.33 -9.36 3.02
CA ALA A 127 9.70 -9.77 2.74
C ALA A 127 9.80 -11.20 2.20
N GLY A 128 9.02 -12.14 2.73
CA GLY A 128 9.00 -13.53 2.26
C GLY A 128 8.23 -13.72 0.95
N GLY A 129 7.20 -12.90 0.74
CA GLY A 129 6.26 -13.02 -0.37
C GLY A 129 6.74 -12.38 -1.67
N ILE A 130 7.52 -11.30 -1.60
CA ILE A 130 7.94 -10.53 -2.78
C ILE A 130 8.73 -11.37 -3.79
N ASN A 131 9.49 -12.37 -3.32
CA ASN A 131 10.32 -13.23 -4.17
C ASN A 131 9.63 -14.56 -4.57
N ARG A 132 8.41 -14.83 -4.08
CA ARG A 132 7.70 -16.11 -4.26
C ARG A 132 6.41 -15.95 -5.06
N THR A 133 6.45 -15.16 -6.13
CA THR A 133 5.31 -14.93 -7.05
C THR A 133 5.02 -16.09 -8.01
N ARG A 134 5.86 -17.14 -8.02
CA ARG A 134 5.77 -18.24 -8.99
C ARG A 134 4.55 -19.16 -8.82
N HIS A 135 3.88 -19.12 -7.67
CA HIS A 135 2.67 -19.92 -7.40
C HIS A 135 1.48 -18.99 -7.12
N GLY A 136 0.45 -19.05 -7.96
CA GLY A 136 -0.74 -18.19 -7.86
C GLY A 136 -1.44 -18.26 -6.49
N VAL A 137 -1.52 -19.46 -5.89
CA VAL A 137 -2.11 -19.67 -4.56
C VAL A 137 -1.34 -18.93 -3.47
N ILE A 138 0.00 -18.98 -3.52
CA ILE A 138 0.86 -18.31 -2.52
C ILE A 138 0.70 -16.80 -2.64
N CYS A 139 0.69 -16.27 -3.87
CA CYS A 139 0.46 -14.86 -4.15
C CYS A 139 -0.90 -14.38 -3.60
N GLN A 140 -1.96 -15.16 -3.82
CA GLN A 140 -3.29 -14.85 -3.32
C GLN A 140 -3.35 -14.83 -1.79
N VAL A 141 -2.75 -15.83 -1.13
CA VAL A 141 -2.68 -15.89 0.34
C VAL A 141 -1.91 -14.70 0.90
N ILE A 142 -0.77 -14.34 0.31
CA ILE A 142 0.00 -13.15 0.68
C ILE A 142 -0.87 -11.90 0.58
N GLY A 143 -1.60 -11.73 -0.53
CA GLY A 143 -2.49 -10.58 -0.74
C GLY A 143 -3.60 -10.49 0.31
N ILE A 144 -4.26 -11.61 0.62
CA ILE A 144 -5.31 -11.66 1.64
C ILE A 144 -4.74 -11.30 3.03
N VAL A 145 -3.60 -11.88 3.39
CA VAL A 145 -2.96 -11.64 4.68
C VAL A 145 -2.54 -10.17 4.80
N LEU A 146 -1.95 -9.60 3.75
CA LEU A 146 -1.53 -8.20 3.72
C LEU A 146 -2.72 -7.24 3.84
N HIS A 147 -3.82 -7.57 3.17
CA HIS A 147 -5.05 -6.79 3.27
C HIS A 147 -5.63 -6.82 4.68
N TYR A 148 -5.75 -8.02 5.25
CA TYR A 148 -6.26 -8.22 6.61
C TYR A 148 -5.39 -7.51 7.66
N SER A 149 -4.07 -7.67 7.57
CA SER A 149 -3.14 -7.07 8.54
C SER A 149 -3.17 -5.54 8.46
N SER A 150 -3.29 -4.98 7.26
CA SER A 150 -3.41 -3.53 7.06
C SER A 150 -4.69 -2.96 7.68
N LEU A 151 -5.83 -3.59 7.41
CA LEU A 151 -7.12 -3.20 8.00
C LEU A 151 -7.09 -3.31 9.53
N SER A 152 -6.56 -4.41 10.07
CA SER A 152 -6.44 -4.59 11.51
C SER A 152 -5.55 -3.50 12.14
N THR A 153 -4.42 -3.18 11.51
CA THR A 153 -3.51 -2.11 11.97
C THR A 153 -4.21 -0.76 12.01
N LEU A 154 -4.96 -0.40 10.97
CA LEU A 154 -5.73 0.85 10.92
C LEU A 154 -6.80 0.91 12.01
N LEU A 155 -7.53 -0.19 12.23
CA LEU A 155 -8.54 -0.28 13.29
C LEU A 155 -7.91 -0.08 14.67
N TRP A 156 -6.81 -0.76 14.97
CA TRP A 156 -6.11 -0.62 16.25
C TRP A 156 -5.54 0.78 16.46
N ILE A 157 -4.95 1.40 15.43
CA ILE A 157 -4.51 2.81 15.47
C ILE A 157 -5.69 3.73 15.80
N GLY A 158 -6.85 3.52 15.16
CA GLY A 158 -8.06 4.28 15.45
C GLY A 158 -8.55 4.14 16.89
N VAL A 159 -8.54 2.91 17.44
CA VAL A 159 -8.91 2.68 18.85
C VAL A 159 -7.93 3.36 19.79
N MET A 160 -6.62 3.23 19.56
CA MET A 160 -5.60 3.91 20.37
C MET A 160 -5.76 5.43 20.32
N ALA A 161 -5.98 6.00 19.13
CA ALA A 161 -6.22 7.44 18.97
C ALA A 161 -7.45 7.90 19.76
N ARG A 162 -8.56 7.15 19.73
CA ARG A 162 -9.76 7.48 20.53
C ARG A 162 -9.50 7.42 22.04
N VAL A 163 -8.73 6.44 22.51
CA VAL A 163 -8.36 6.33 23.92
C VAL A 163 -7.52 7.52 24.34
N ILE A 164 -6.48 7.86 23.57
CA ILE A 164 -5.61 9.01 23.85
C ILE A 164 -6.40 10.31 23.80
N TYR A 165 -7.27 10.48 22.80
CA TYR A 165 -8.12 11.66 22.67
C TYR A 165 -9.03 11.83 23.89
N LYS A 166 -9.67 10.76 24.34
CA LYS A 166 -10.54 10.79 25.53
C LYS A 166 -9.76 11.14 26.79
N GLU A 167 -8.56 10.60 26.97
CA GLU A 167 -7.70 10.93 28.11
C GLU A 167 -7.24 12.40 28.05
N ALA A 168 -6.92 12.92 26.86
CA ALA A 168 -6.51 14.30 26.67
C ALA A 168 -7.66 15.29 26.93
N THR A 169 -8.87 15.01 26.41
CA THR A 169 -10.04 15.86 26.65
C THR A 169 -10.48 15.83 28.11
N GLN A 170 -10.48 14.65 28.76
CA GLN A 170 -10.79 14.52 30.18
C GLN A 170 -9.75 15.24 31.06
N ARG A 171 -8.46 15.16 30.73
CA ARG A 171 -7.42 15.93 31.42
C ARG A 171 -7.60 17.43 31.25
N GLY A 172 -7.95 17.89 30.05
CA GLY A 172 -8.26 19.29 29.79
C GLY A 172 -9.43 19.79 30.63
N GLN A 173 -10.53 19.04 30.70
CA GLN A 173 -11.67 19.35 31.56
C GLN A 173 -11.28 19.39 33.04
N ARG A 174 -10.51 18.41 33.53
CA ARG A 174 -10.08 18.41 34.94
C ARG A 174 -9.18 19.59 35.29
N LEU A 175 -8.33 20.03 34.37
CA LEU A 175 -7.49 21.22 34.58
C LEU A 175 -8.35 22.48 34.68
N GLN A 176 -9.41 22.59 33.86
CA GLN A 176 -10.37 23.69 33.89
C GLN A 176 -11.16 23.74 35.20
N ASP A 177 -11.62 22.59 35.72
CA ASP A 177 -12.34 22.52 37.00
C ASP A 177 -11.45 22.83 38.23
N THR A 178 -10.13 22.70 38.10
CA THR A 178 -9.17 22.93 39.20
C THR A 178 -8.67 24.37 39.28
N ASP A 179 -9.02 25.24 38.32
CA ASP A 179 -8.77 26.69 38.38
C ASP A 179 -10.04 27.44 38.81
N PRO A 180 -10.25 27.72 40.11
CA PRO A 180 -11.40 28.46 40.59
C PRO A 180 -11.14 29.97 40.43
N THR A 181 -10.98 30.45 39.21
CA THR A 181 -10.82 31.90 38.95
C THR A 181 -11.74 32.41 37.84
N GLN A 182 -13.05 32.37 38.09
CA GLN A 182 -13.97 33.42 37.62
C GLN A 182 -15.21 33.48 38.53
N LEU A 183 -15.15 34.33 39.55
CA LEU A 183 -16.35 34.95 40.12
C LEU A 183 -16.87 35.94 39.06
N PRO A 184 -18.10 35.80 38.53
CA PRO A 184 -18.71 36.89 37.80
C PRO A 184 -19.12 37.94 38.83
N GLN A 185 -18.47 39.11 38.82
CA GLN A 185 -18.98 40.27 39.56
C GLN A 185 -20.40 40.56 39.05
N ARG A 186 -21.42 40.27 39.86
CA ARG A 186 -22.74 40.84 39.66
C ARG A 186 -22.61 42.36 39.82
N PRO A 187 -23.05 43.17 38.84
CA PRO A 187 -23.27 44.59 39.09
C PRO A 187 -24.37 44.70 40.15
N MET A 188 -24.04 45.25 41.31
CA MET A 188 -25.07 45.70 42.25
C MET A 188 -25.74 46.93 41.60
N LEU A 189 -26.95 46.72 41.10
CA LEU A 189 -27.89 47.81 40.83
C LEU A 189 -28.11 48.56 42.15
N ARG A 190 -27.64 49.82 42.21
CA ARG A 190 -28.06 50.81 43.20
C ARG A 190 -28.28 52.13 42.51
#